data_AF-A0AAE4DQ67-F1
#
_entry.id   AF-A0AAE4DQ67-F1
#
_cell.length_a   1.000
_cell.length_b   1.000
_cell.length_c   1.000
_cell.angle_alpha   90.00
_cell.angle_beta   90.00
_cell.angle_gamma   90.00
#
_symmetry.space_group_name_H-M   'P 1'
#
loop_
_entity.id
_entity.type
_entity.pdbx_description
1 polymer ?
#
loop_
_entity_poly.entity_id
_entity_poly.type
_entity_poly.pdbx_seq_one_letter_code
_entity_poly.pdbx_strand_id
1 'polypeptide(L)'
;MNHKKKVGALVIMLGVMLAGCDTRQNAEVSAKLEEMQKEQKSQIKRLADVEEQQKQIVLNQETIAKALQKIDKKQMSLEYTEFDPTRTRYFILNNVSLALAGKMVSITPTEGGSVVRLSLVNLLSVPVSNIGFHVTWGGAKPANGQEEARWQQLLFSHDMNSDLLLLPGQWQDVNLTLKGISPNNLRYIKMSIDMEKIGLDHEFSPKEGKQKTRDATRK
;
A
#
# COMPACT_ATOMS: atom_id res chain seq x y z
N MET A 1 84.65 61.39 34.75
CA MET A 1 84.30 59.94 34.74
C MET A 1 82.78 59.81 34.58
N ASN A 2 82.29 58.91 33.72
CA ASN A 2 80.94 58.31 33.77
C ASN A 2 79.65 59.09 33.43
N HIS A 3 79.47 59.56 32.18
CA HIS A 3 78.11 59.79 31.65
C HIS A 3 77.78 59.09 30.32
N LYS A 4 78.77 58.72 29.51
CA LYS A 4 78.53 58.04 28.22
C LYS A 4 78.34 56.51 28.28
N LYS A 5 78.60 55.87 29.43
CA LYS A 5 78.45 54.41 29.60
C LYS A 5 77.10 53.95 30.17
N LYS A 6 76.25 54.86 30.67
CA LYS A 6 74.96 54.48 31.30
C LYS A 6 73.76 54.52 30.36
N VAL A 7 73.85 55.20 29.21
CA VAL A 7 72.74 55.29 28.24
C VAL A 7 72.70 54.07 27.30
N GLY A 8 73.85 53.46 27.00
CA GLY A 8 73.91 52.26 26.14
C GLY A 8 73.33 50.99 26.78
N ALA A 9 73.40 50.85 28.11
CA ALA A 9 72.88 49.67 28.81
C ALA A 9 71.36 49.68 28.98
N LEU A 10 70.74 50.86 29.08
CA LEU A 10 69.29 51.00 29.28
C LEU A 10 68.50 50.76 27.97
N VAL A 11 69.07 51.10 26.82
CA VAL A 11 68.41 50.94 25.51
C VAL A 11 68.49 49.49 25.01
N ILE A 12 69.54 48.73 25.37
CA ILE A 12 69.66 47.33 24.97
C ILE A 12 68.77 46.41 25.84
N MET A 13 68.50 46.77 27.10
CA MET A 13 67.61 46.00 27.97
C MET A 13 66.12 46.20 27.66
N LEU A 14 65.74 47.34 27.07
CA LEU A 14 64.35 47.63 26.66
C LEU A 14 63.99 47.01 25.29
N GLY A 15 64.97 46.76 24.41
CA GLY A 15 64.76 46.11 23.11
C GLY A 15 64.51 44.61 23.17
N VAL A 16 64.98 43.92 24.22
CA VAL A 16 64.85 42.46 24.36
C VAL A 16 63.53 42.04 25.03
N MET A 17 62.87 42.92 25.79
CA MET A 17 61.58 42.63 26.43
C MET A 17 60.39 42.74 25.47
N LEU A 18 60.50 43.49 24.36
CA LEU A 18 59.41 43.66 23.39
C LEU A 18 59.39 42.59 22.28
N ALA A 19 60.54 41.99 21.93
CA ALA A 19 60.61 40.89 20.95
C ALA A 19 60.07 39.54 21.49
N GLY A 20 59.90 39.41 22.80
CA GLY A 20 59.44 38.19 23.46
C GLY A 20 57.92 38.02 23.56
N CYS A 21 57.14 39.11 23.45
CA CYS A 21 55.67 39.04 23.46
C CYS A 21 55.09 38.73 22.08
N ASP A 22 55.61 39.33 21.01
CA ASP A 22 55.14 39.09 19.64
C ASP A 22 55.37 37.65 19.17
N THR A 23 56.49 37.04 19.57
CA THR A 23 56.83 35.65 19.18
C THR A 23 56.00 34.61 19.93
N ARG A 24 55.61 34.86 21.18
CA ARG A 24 54.71 33.98 21.95
C ARG A 24 53.26 34.07 21.47
N GLN A 25 52.75 35.27 21.19
CA GLN A 25 51.41 35.43 20.59
C GLN A 25 51.34 34.85 19.18
N ASN A 26 52.38 35.01 18.34
CA ASN A 26 52.41 34.36 17.03
C ASN A 26 52.45 32.82 17.12
N ALA A 27 53.20 32.26 18.08
CA ALA A 27 53.27 30.81 18.26
C ALA A 27 51.93 30.20 18.72
N GLU A 28 51.20 30.90 19.59
CA GLU A 28 49.87 30.48 20.04
C GLU A 28 48.82 30.60 18.93
N VAL A 29 48.87 31.67 18.14
CA VAL A 29 48.00 31.87 16.97
C VAL A 29 48.29 30.82 15.88
N SER A 30 49.55 30.49 15.61
CA SER A 30 49.91 29.45 14.64
C SER A 30 49.47 28.06 15.09
N ALA A 31 49.65 27.72 16.38
CA ALA A 31 49.21 26.44 16.93
C ALA A 31 47.68 26.28 16.85
N LYS A 32 46.93 27.33 17.18
CA LYS A 32 45.47 27.35 17.07
C LYS A 32 44.98 27.27 15.63
N LEU A 33 45.71 27.86 14.68
CA LEU A 33 45.42 27.75 13.24
C LEU A 33 45.63 26.31 12.74
N GLU A 34 46.72 25.66 13.13
CA GLU A 34 47.00 24.27 12.76
C GLU A 34 45.97 23.29 13.34
N GLU A 35 45.56 23.50 14.60
CA GLU A 35 44.49 22.73 15.25
C GLU A 35 43.16 22.90 14.50
N MET A 36 42.80 24.15 14.20
CA MET A 36 41.58 24.46 13.46
C MET A 36 41.59 23.90 12.03
N GLN A 37 42.75 23.90 11.35
CA GLN A 37 42.90 23.27 10.03
C GLN A 37 42.78 21.74 10.10
N LYS A 38 43.31 21.12 11.16
CA LYS A 38 43.19 19.68 11.39
C LYS A 38 41.74 19.30 11.68
N GLU A 39 41.05 20.12 12.48
CA GLU A 39 39.63 19.94 12.78
C GLU A 39 38.77 20.12 11.52
N GLN A 40 39.02 21.16 10.72
CA GLN A 40 38.34 21.39 9.45
C GLN A 40 38.52 20.23 8.47
N LYS A 41 39.75 19.70 8.31
CA LYS A 41 40.02 18.52 7.47
C LYS A 41 39.28 17.28 8.00
N SER A 42 39.23 17.10 9.32
CA SER A 42 38.48 15.99 9.93
C SER A 42 36.98 16.12 9.69
N GLN A 43 36.42 17.33 9.82
CA GLN A 43 35.01 17.60 9.57
C GLN A 43 34.64 17.41 8.10
N ILE A 44 35.46 17.87 7.14
CA ILE A 44 35.23 17.65 5.69
C ILE A 44 35.20 16.16 5.38
N LYS A 45 36.12 15.37 5.95
CA LYS A 45 36.13 13.92 5.76
C LYS A 45 34.85 13.27 6.29
N ARG A 46 34.42 13.65 7.51
CA ARG A 46 33.16 13.15 8.09
C ARG A 46 31.94 13.54 7.26
N LEU A 47 31.92 14.75 6.70
CA LEU A 47 30.83 15.22 5.85
C LEU A 47 30.72 14.37 4.57
N ALA A 48 31.84 14.08 3.92
CA ALA A 48 31.88 13.22 2.74
C ALA A 48 31.39 11.79 3.06
N ASP A 49 31.80 11.24 4.21
CA ASP A 49 31.33 9.92 4.66
C ASP A 49 29.81 9.91 4.91
N VAL A 50 29.27 10.97 5.53
CA VAL A 50 27.82 11.13 5.77
C VAL A 50 27.04 11.32 4.47
N GLU A 51 27.54 12.11 3.52
CA GLU A 51 26.91 12.30 2.22
C GLU A 51 26.82 10.99 1.43
N GLU A 52 27.88 10.18 1.45
CA GLU A 52 27.87 8.87 0.81
C GLU A 52 26.89 7.92 1.50
N GLN A 53 26.89 7.88 2.84
CA GLN A 53 25.89 7.13 3.61
C GLN A 53 24.46 7.59 3.28
N GLN A 54 24.23 8.88 3.13
CA GLN A 54 22.91 9.42 2.81
C GLN A 54 22.42 9.00 1.42
N LYS A 55 23.31 8.96 0.40
CA LYS A 55 22.97 8.41 -0.92
C LYS A 55 22.54 6.95 -0.83
N GLN A 56 23.29 6.14 -0.08
CA GLN A 56 22.96 4.73 0.12
C GLN A 56 21.64 4.55 0.88
N ILE A 57 21.39 5.38 1.91
CA ILE A 57 20.13 5.39 2.66
C ILE A 57 18.95 5.71 1.73
N VAL A 58 19.06 6.73 0.86
CA VAL A 58 18.00 7.09 -0.09
C VAL A 58 17.71 5.95 -1.07
N LEU A 59 18.75 5.33 -1.65
CA LEU A 59 18.60 4.18 -2.56
C LEU A 59 17.93 2.98 -1.86
N ASN A 60 18.31 2.71 -0.61
CA ASN A 60 17.72 1.66 0.20
C ASN A 60 16.25 1.97 0.53
N GLN A 61 15.93 3.22 0.88
CA GLN A 61 14.55 3.65 1.13
C GLN A 61 13.66 3.47 -0.09
N GLU A 62 14.12 3.83 -1.29
CA GLU A 62 13.37 3.60 -2.52
C GLU A 62 13.12 2.11 -2.76
N THR A 63 14.12 1.27 -2.50
CA THR A 63 14.01 -0.19 -2.65
C THR A 63 13.00 -0.77 -1.67
N ILE A 64 13.04 -0.35 -0.41
CA ILE A 64 12.09 -0.74 0.63
C ILE A 64 10.68 -0.28 0.26
N ALA A 65 10.49 0.97 -0.17
CA ALA A 65 9.18 1.50 -0.57
C ALA A 65 8.57 0.69 -1.73
N LYS A 66 9.37 0.35 -2.75
CA LYS A 66 8.94 -0.52 -3.86
C LYS A 66 8.57 -1.92 -3.38
N ALA A 67 9.31 -2.48 -2.42
CA ALA A 67 9.00 -3.79 -1.84
C ALA A 67 7.68 -3.76 -1.04
N LEU A 68 7.49 -2.73 -0.19
CA LEU A 68 6.27 -2.53 0.57
C LEU A 68 5.04 -2.37 -0.33
N GLN A 69 5.13 -1.58 -1.40
CA GLN A 69 4.03 -1.47 -2.38
C GLN A 69 3.64 -2.81 -3.01
N LYS A 70 4.60 -3.71 -3.25
CA LYS A 70 4.30 -5.05 -3.79
C LYS A 70 3.61 -5.93 -2.76
N ILE A 71 4.01 -5.84 -1.50
CA ILE A 71 3.39 -6.57 -0.38
C ILE A 71 1.96 -6.08 -0.19
N ASP A 72 1.77 -4.76 -0.13
CA ASP A 72 0.47 -4.12 0.04
C ASP A 72 -0.52 -4.51 -1.07
N LYS A 73 -0.10 -4.47 -2.34
CA LYS A 73 -0.92 -4.95 -3.47
C LYS A 73 -1.33 -6.42 -3.35
N LYS A 74 -0.46 -7.28 -2.82
CA LYS A 74 -0.80 -8.69 -2.59
C LYS A 74 -1.80 -8.83 -1.45
N GLN A 75 -1.64 -8.07 -0.37
CA GLN A 75 -2.58 -8.09 0.74
C GLN A 75 -3.96 -7.58 0.32
N MET A 76 -4.03 -6.46 -0.41
CA MET A 76 -5.28 -5.92 -0.96
C MET A 76 -6.04 -6.95 -1.82
N SER A 77 -5.32 -7.80 -2.57
CA SER A 77 -5.94 -8.87 -3.37
C SER A 77 -6.64 -9.96 -2.55
N LEU A 78 -6.40 -10.00 -1.24
CA LEU A 78 -7.09 -10.86 -0.28
C LEU A 78 -8.23 -10.12 0.45
N GLU A 79 -8.33 -8.81 0.33
CA GLU A 79 -9.39 -8.03 0.96
C GLU A 79 -10.56 -7.82 -0.01
N TYR A 80 -10.24 -7.60 -1.29
CA TYR A 80 -11.21 -7.29 -2.33
C TYR A 80 -10.67 -7.58 -3.73
N THR A 81 -11.58 -7.57 -4.71
CA THR A 81 -11.25 -7.70 -6.12
C THR A 81 -11.70 -6.46 -6.88
N GLU A 82 -10.77 -5.81 -7.59
CA GLU A 82 -11.05 -4.69 -8.48
C GLU A 82 -11.01 -5.13 -9.95
N PHE A 83 -11.97 -4.68 -10.75
CA PHE A 83 -12.01 -5.00 -12.18
C PHE A 83 -12.82 -3.99 -13.00
N ASP A 84 -12.53 -3.91 -14.31
CA ASP A 84 -13.38 -3.23 -15.30
C ASP A 84 -14.41 -4.24 -15.84
N PRO A 85 -15.71 -4.10 -15.53
CA PRO A 85 -16.72 -5.07 -15.92
C PRO A 85 -16.92 -5.16 -17.45
N THR A 86 -16.45 -4.19 -18.22
CA THR A 86 -16.51 -4.20 -19.70
C THR A 86 -15.36 -4.97 -20.35
N ARG A 87 -14.29 -5.25 -19.59
CA ARG A 87 -13.07 -5.94 -20.08
C ARG A 87 -12.83 -7.28 -19.39
N THR A 88 -13.47 -7.50 -18.24
CA THR A 88 -13.34 -8.71 -17.45
C THR A 88 -14.39 -9.73 -17.88
N ARG A 89 -13.98 -10.98 -18.09
CA ARG A 89 -14.91 -12.11 -18.32
C ARG A 89 -15.07 -12.96 -17.08
N TYR A 90 -13.97 -13.20 -16.37
CA TYR A 90 -13.91 -14.00 -15.15
C TYR A 90 -13.13 -13.25 -14.08
N PHE A 91 -13.49 -13.44 -12.83
CA PHE A 91 -12.81 -12.87 -11.67
C PHE A 91 -12.89 -13.85 -10.50
N ILE A 92 -12.07 -13.64 -9.47
CA ILE A 92 -12.07 -14.41 -8.22
C ILE A 92 -12.39 -13.43 -7.09
N LEU A 93 -13.22 -13.84 -6.14
CA LEU A 93 -13.39 -13.17 -4.85
C LEU A 93 -12.83 -14.12 -3.80
N ASN A 94 -11.80 -13.69 -3.08
CA ASN A 94 -11.17 -14.51 -2.05
C ASN A 94 -10.79 -13.65 -0.86
N ASN A 95 -11.28 -14.01 0.32
CA ASN A 95 -10.92 -13.35 1.58
C ASN A 95 -10.25 -14.30 2.59
N VAL A 96 -9.47 -15.26 2.08
CA VAL A 96 -8.77 -16.32 2.83
C VAL A 96 -9.72 -17.40 3.36
N SER A 97 -10.86 -17.01 3.94
CA SER A 97 -11.85 -17.94 4.50
C SER A 97 -12.82 -18.47 3.45
N LEU A 98 -13.18 -17.64 2.46
CA LEU A 98 -14.12 -18.00 1.42
C LEU A 98 -13.58 -17.64 0.04
N ALA A 99 -13.75 -18.55 -0.92
CA ALA A 99 -13.31 -18.37 -2.29
C ALA A 99 -14.46 -18.62 -3.27
N LEU A 100 -14.78 -17.62 -4.08
CA LEU A 100 -15.75 -17.70 -5.17
C LEU A 100 -15.04 -17.39 -6.49
N ALA A 101 -15.46 -18.06 -7.56
CA ALA A 101 -15.21 -17.58 -8.91
C ALA A 101 -16.47 -16.91 -9.45
N GLY A 102 -16.29 -15.85 -10.22
CA GLY A 102 -17.36 -15.14 -10.87
C GLY A 102 -17.11 -15.00 -12.37
N LYS A 103 -18.17 -14.91 -13.14
CA LYS A 103 -18.12 -14.52 -14.55
C LYS A 103 -19.15 -13.44 -14.86
N MET A 104 -18.77 -12.54 -15.76
CA MET A 104 -19.67 -11.53 -16.29
C MET A 104 -20.66 -12.19 -17.26
N VAL A 105 -21.95 -11.93 -17.09
CA VAL A 105 -22.99 -12.40 -18.01
C VAL A 105 -23.44 -11.25 -18.91
N SER A 106 -23.84 -10.12 -18.33
CA SER A 106 -24.25 -8.93 -19.09
C SER A 106 -24.23 -7.66 -18.24
N ILE A 107 -24.26 -6.51 -18.91
CA ILE A 107 -24.50 -5.20 -18.29
C ILE A 107 -25.62 -4.54 -19.06
N THR A 108 -26.72 -4.21 -18.37
CA THR A 108 -27.92 -3.63 -18.99
C THR A 108 -28.31 -2.32 -18.32
N PRO A 109 -28.84 -1.34 -19.07
CA PRO A 109 -29.28 -0.07 -18.48
C PRO A 109 -30.53 -0.24 -17.62
N THR A 110 -30.71 0.65 -16.66
CA THR A 110 -31.94 0.83 -15.87
C THR A 110 -32.33 2.31 -15.85
N GLU A 111 -33.50 2.64 -15.32
CA GLU A 111 -34.01 4.02 -15.18
C GLU A 111 -33.03 4.98 -14.50
N GLY A 112 -32.14 4.50 -13.63
CA GLY A 112 -31.19 5.32 -12.89
C GLY A 112 -29.79 4.77 -12.80
N GLY A 113 -29.41 3.80 -13.65
CA GLY A 113 -28.08 3.21 -13.59
C GLY A 113 -27.88 1.97 -14.45
N SER A 114 -27.21 0.97 -13.88
CA SER A 114 -26.83 -0.28 -14.54
C SER A 114 -27.24 -1.48 -13.71
N VAL A 115 -27.68 -2.55 -14.35
CA VAL A 115 -27.74 -3.90 -13.74
C VAL A 115 -26.61 -4.71 -14.35
N VAL A 116 -25.74 -5.22 -13.49
CA VAL A 116 -24.68 -6.15 -13.86
C VAL A 116 -25.15 -7.55 -13.49
N ARG A 117 -25.37 -8.40 -14.50
CA ARG A 117 -25.64 -9.82 -14.27
C ARG A 117 -24.33 -10.57 -14.21
N LEU A 118 -24.12 -11.28 -13.11
CA LEU A 118 -22.97 -12.13 -12.85
C LEU A 118 -23.45 -13.57 -12.67
N SER A 119 -22.55 -14.51 -12.84
CA SER A 119 -22.73 -15.87 -12.37
C SER A 119 -21.60 -16.15 -11.38
N LEU A 120 -21.94 -16.66 -10.21
CA LEU A 120 -20.99 -16.97 -9.13
C LEU A 120 -20.96 -18.48 -8.89
N VAL A 121 -19.81 -19.01 -8.50
CA VAL A 121 -19.64 -20.39 -8.09
C VAL A 121 -18.80 -20.47 -6.82
N ASN A 122 -19.25 -21.31 -5.89
CA ASN A 122 -18.52 -21.63 -4.67
C ASN A 122 -17.39 -22.62 -4.97
N LEU A 123 -16.16 -22.25 -4.59
CA LEU A 123 -14.96 -23.07 -4.80
C LEU A 123 -14.64 -23.96 -3.59
N LEU A 124 -15.39 -23.83 -2.50
CA LEU A 124 -15.29 -24.70 -1.33
C LEU A 124 -16.03 -26.01 -1.55
N SER A 125 -15.74 -26.99 -0.70
CA SER A 125 -16.41 -28.31 -0.69
C SER A 125 -17.71 -28.33 0.11
N VAL A 126 -18.06 -27.23 0.80
CA VAL A 126 -19.27 -27.11 1.62
C VAL A 126 -20.16 -25.99 1.09
N PRO A 127 -21.50 -26.13 1.16
CA PRO A 127 -22.44 -25.06 0.85
C PRO A 127 -22.18 -23.81 1.69
N VAL A 128 -22.39 -22.65 1.08
CA VAL A 128 -22.33 -21.36 1.77
C VAL A 128 -23.63 -20.62 1.54
N SER A 129 -24.26 -20.15 2.62
CA SER A 129 -25.49 -19.38 2.60
C SER A 129 -25.31 -17.96 3.10
N ASN A 130 -26.26 -17.08 2.78
CA ASN A 130 -26.37 -15.72 3.28
C ASN A 130 -25.14 -14.84 2.98
N ILE A 131 -24.53 -15.04 1.81
CA ILE A 131 -23.34 -14.28 1.40
C ILE A 131 -23.75 -12.83 1.12
N GLY A 132 -23.14 -11.89 1.85
CA GLY A 132 -23.22 -10.47 1.52
C GLY A 132 -22.02 -10.02 0.68
N PHE A 133 -22.16 -8.87 0.02
CA PHE A 133 -21.06 -8.24 -0.71
C PHE A 133 -20.98 -6.75 -0.42
N HIS A 134 -19.77 -6.25 -0.16
CA HIS A 134 -19.51 -4.82 -0.24
C HIS A 134 -19.10 -4.49 -1.68
N VAL A 135 -19.83 -3.61 -2.33
CA VAL A 135 -19.58 -3.26 -3.73
C VAL A 135 -19.38 -1.76 -3.85
N THR A 136 -18.26 -1.37 -4.45
CA THR A 136 -17.95 0.02 -4.83
C THR A 136 -17.81 0.11 -6.34
N TRP A 137 -18.42 1.11 -6.97
CA TRP A 137 -18.45 1.20 -8.43
C TRP A 137 -18.36 2.64 -8.93
N GLY A 138 -17.92 2.79 -10.19
CA GLY A 138 -17.85 4.11 -10.82
C GLY A 138 -17.19 4.13 -12.20
N GLY A 139 -16.75 5.32 -12.57
CA GLY A 139 -16.00 5.57 -13.80
C GLY A 139 -14.58 4.99 -13.74
N ALA A 140 -13.88 5.08 -14.87
CA ALA A 140 -12.56 4.48 -15.02
C ALA A 140 -11.58 5.05 -13.99
N LYS A 141 -10.80 4.17 -13.35
CA LYS A 141 -9.72 4.57 -12.45
C LYS A 141 -8.68 5.39 -13.22
N PRO A 142 -8.28 6.59 -12.75
CA PRO A 142 -7.29 7.41 -13.44
C PRO A 142 -5.93 6.71 -13.46
N ALA A 143 -5.18 6.91 -14.54
CA ALA A 143 -3.84 6.32 -14.70
C ALA A 143 -2.77 7.07 -13.88
N ASN A 144 -3.04 8.32 -13.52
CA ASN A 144 -2.16 9.17 -12.72
C ASN A 144 -2.72 9.33 -11.29
N GLY A 145 -1.83 9.44 -10.30
CA GLY A 145 -2.24 9.57 -8.89
C GLY A 145 -2.80 10.95 -8.53
N GLN A 146 -2.65 11.95 -9.40
CA GLN A 146 -3.11 13.32 -9.12
C GLN A 146 -4.64 13.41 -9.05
N GLU A 147 -5.35 12.61 -9.84
CA GLU A 147 -6.82 12.61 -9.87
C GLU A 147 -7.44 11.51 -8.99
N GLU A 148 -6.62 10.66 -8.36
CA GLU A 148 -7.10 9.48 -7.62
C GLU A 148 -7.99 9.87 -6.44
N ALA A 149 -7.62 10.88 -5.66
CA ALA A 149 -8.42 11.34 -4.52
C ALA A 149 -9.80 11.87 -4.95
N ARG A 150 -9.85 12.67 -6.03
CA ARG A 150 -11.11 13.18 -6.59
C ARG A 150 -11.94 12.04 -7.17
N TRP A 151 -11.32 11.11 -7.88
CA TRP A 151 -11.99 9.95 -8.44
C TRP A 151 -12.61 9.08 -7.34
N GLN A 152 -11.90 8.83 -6.23
CA GLN A 152 -12.42 8.07 -5.09
C GLN A 152 -13.69 8.70 -4.49
N GLN A 153 -13.77 10.03 -4.42
CA GLN A 153 -14.96 10.74 -3.92
C GLN A 153 -16.19 10.62 -4.84
N LEU A 154 -15.99 10.29 -6.12
CA LEU A 154 -17.07 10.12 -7.10
C LEU A 154 -17.58 8.67 -7.16
N LEU A 155 -16.96 7.75 -6.42
CA LEU A 155 -17.38 6.36 -6.37
C LEU A 155 -18.65 6.22 -5.52
N PHE A 156 -19.53 5.34 -5.99
CA PHE A 156 -20.67 4.88 -5.21
C PHE A 156 -20.28 3.61 -4.45
N SER A 157 -20.88 3.39 -3.28
CA SER A 157 -20.65 2.18 -2.49
C SER A 157 -21.94 1.72 -1.82
N HIS A 158 -22.14 0.40 -1.72
CA HIS A 158 -23.29 -0.19 -1.07
C HIS A 158 -23.05 -1.64 -0.65
N ASP A 159 -23.69 -2.02 0.44
CA ASP A 159 -23.68 -3.38 0.98
C ASP A 159 -24.89 -4.15 0.44
N MET A 160 -24.60 -5.24 -0.25
CA MET A 160 -25.60 -6.09 -0.87
C MET A 160 -25.76 -7.36 -0.04
N ASN A 161 -26.68 -7.30 0.92
CA ASN A 161 -27.12 -8.48 1.65
C ASN A 161 -27.91 -9.41 0.72
N SER A 162 -27.72 -10.72 0.85
CA SER A 162 -28.49 -11.71 0.08
C SER A 162 -28.75 -12.96 0.89
N ASP A 163 -29.84 -13.66 0.57
CA ASP A 163 -30.13 -15.01 1.06
C ASP A 163 -29.56 -16.09 0.09
N LEU A 164 -28.47 -15.76 -0.61
CA LEU A 164 -27.88 -16.61 -1.64
C LEU A 164 -27.30 -17.87 -1.01
N LEU A 165 -27.70 -19.04 -1.54
CA LEU A 165 -27.13 -20.34 -1.20
C LEU A 165 -26.28 -20.85 -2.37
N LEU A 166 -24.95 -20.78 -2.23
CA LEU A 166 -24.01 -21.29 -3.23
C LEU A 166 -23.57 -22.71 -2.88
N LEU A 167 -24.06 -23.67 -3.65
CA LEU A 167 -23.62 -25.06 -3.58
C LEU A 167 -22.21 -25.23 -4.20
N PRO A 168 -21.40 -26.17 -3.69
CA PRO A 168 -20.06 -26.46 -4.24
C PRO A 168 -20.09 -26.71 -5.75
N GLY A 169 -19.30 -25.94 -6.50
CA GLY A 169 -19.10 -26.12 -7.94
C GLY A 169 -20.30 -25.76 -8.83
N GLN A 170 -21.41 -25.27 -8.28
CA GLN A 170 -22.59 -24.87 -9.06
C GLN A 170 -22.60 -23.37 -9.37
N TRP A 171 -22.77 -23.04 -10.65
CA TRP A 171 -22.94 -21.66 -11.09
C TRP A 171 -24.35 -21.17 -10.79
N GLN A 172 -24.45 -20.00 -10.16
CA GLN A 172 -25.70 -19.34 -9.87
C GLN A 172 -25.65 -17.87 -10.30
N ASP A 173 -26.68 -17.46 -11.03
CA ASP A 173 -26.78 -16.09 -11.52
C ASP A 173 -27.25 -15.13 -10.42
N VAL A 174 -26.60 -13.98 -10.35
CA VAL A 174 -26.92 -12.88 -9.42
C VAL A 174 -26.95 -11.56 -10.18
N ASN A 175 -27.78 -10.63 -9.72
CA ASN A 175 -27.88 -9.29 -10.28
C ASN A 175 -27.35 -8.26 -9.29
N LEU A 176 -26.37 -7.46 -9.70
CA LEU A 176 -25.94 -6.28 -8.98
C LEU A 176 -26.64 -5.06 -9.58
N THR A 177 -27.47 -4.38 -8.80
CA THR A 177 -28.13 -3.14 -9.23
C THR A 177 -27.32 -1.94 -8.80
N LEU A 178 -26.65 -1.29 -9.76
CA LEU A 178 -25.70 -0.21 -9.55
C LEU A 178 -26.32 1.12 -10.01
N LYS A 179 -26.79 1.92 -9.05
CA LYS A 179 -27.42 3.23 -9.33
C LYS A 179 -26.36 4.29 -9.64
N GLY A 180 -26.76 5.36 -10.31
CA GLY A 180 -25.95 6.56 -10.54
C GLY A 180 -24.98 6.50 -11.72
N ILE A 181 -24.84 5.35 -12.41
CA ILE A 181 -23.92 5.20 -13.54
C ILE A 181 -24.52 4.35 -14.66
N SER A 182 -24.39 4.82 -15.89
CA SER A 182 -24.86 4.09 -17.08
C SER A 182 -23.87 2.99 -17.49
N PRO A 183 -24.31 1.96 -18.24
CA PRO A 183 -23.44 0.85 -18.64
C PRO A 183 -22.17 1.28 -19.39
N ASN A 184 -22.26 2.31 -20.23
CA ASN A 184 -21.12 2.79 -21.02
C ASN A 184 -20.03 3.48 -20.17
N ASN A 185 -20.44 4.03 -19.03
CA ASN A 185 -19.57 4.76 -18.12
C ASN A 185 -19.10 3.90 -16.94
N LEU A 186 -19.75 2.77 -16.68
CA LEU A 186 -19.36 1.81 -15.65
C LEU A 186 -18.06 1.09 -16.08
N ARG A 187 -16.94 1.50 -15.50
CA ARG A 187 -15.58 1.02 -15.86
C ARG A 187 -14.78 0.54 -14.66
N TYR A 188 -15.38 0.58 -13.47
CA TYR A 188 -14.73 0.15 -12.24
C TYR A 188 -15.77 -0.50 -11.31
N ILE A 189 -15.43 -1.69 -10.84
CA ILE A 189 -16.09 -2.38 -9.73
C ILE A 189 -14.99 -2.85 -8.78
N LYS A 190 -15.16 -2.58 -7.50
CA LYS A 190 -14.43 -3.17 -6.38
C LYS A 190 -15.42 -3.95 -5.54
N MET A 191 -15.17 -5.23 -5.33
CA MET A 191 -16.10 -6.14 -4.67
C MET A 191 -15.35 -6.96 -3.61
N SER A 192 -15.92 -7.04 -2.42
CA SER A 192 -15.46 -7.93 -1.34
C SER A 192 -16.65 -8.69 -0.75
N ILE A 193 -16.33 -9.77 -0.04
CA ILE A 193 -17.32 -10.60 0.65
C ILE A 193 -17.57 -9.99 2.03
N ASP A 194 -18.84 -9.76 2.34
CA ASP A 194 -19.28 -9.43 3.70
C ASP A 194 -19.49 -10.74 4.47
N MET A 195 -18.76 -10.89 5.57
CA MET A 195 -18.75 -12.11 6.39
C MET A 195 -19.74 -12.06 7.56
N GLU A 196 -20.46 -10.95 7.78
CA GLU A 196 -21.26 -10.76 9.00
C GLU A 196 -22.34 -11.83 9.23
N LYS A 197 -22.96 -12.32 8.15
CA LYS A 197 -24.14 -13.20 8.23
C LYS A 197 -23.97 -14.56 7.55
N ILE A 198 -22.76 -14.91 7.15
CA ILE A 198 -22.50 -16.13 6.37
C ILE A 198 -22.83 -17.38 7.18
N GLY A 199 -23.64 -18.26 6.60
CA GLY A 199 -23.86 -19.61 7.08
C GLY A 199 -22.97 -20.62 6.35
N LEU A 200 -22.35 -21.53 7.10
CA LEU A 200 -21.67 -22.72 6.55
C LEU A 200 -22.49 -23.94 6.97
N ASP A 201 -23.38 -24.38 6.09
CA ASP A 201 -24.26 -25.50 6.39
C ASP A 201 -23.51 -26.81 6.14
N HIS A 202 -23.01 -27.43 7.21
CA HIS A 202 -22.47 -28.79 7.17
C HIS A 202 -23.56 -29.87 7.06
N GLU A 203 -24.85 -29.50 7.11
CA GLU A 203 -25.99 -30.42 7.17
C GLU A 203 -26.71 -30.65 5.83
N PHE A 204 -26.02 -30.50 4.69
CA PHE A 204 -26.52 -31.06 3.44
C PHE A 204 -26.40 -32.60 3.46
N SER A 205 -27.23 -33.27 4.26
CA SER A 205 -27.54 -34.68 4.06
C SER A 205 -28.23 -34.80 2.70
N PRO A 206 -27.69 -35.58 1.74
CA PRO A 206 -28.44 -35.91 0.54
C PRO A 206 -29.72 -36.58 1.02
N LYS A 207 -30.89 -36.01 0.71
CA LYS A 207 -32.15 -36.71 0.95
C LYS A 207 -32.09 -37.99 0.12
N GLU A 208 -31.85 -39.13 0.78
CA GLU A 208 -31.97 -40.45 0.18
C GLU A 208 -33.30 -40.51 -0.55
N GLY A 209 -33.23 -40.66 -1.88
CA GLY A 209 -34.40 -40.93 -2.68
C GLY A 209 -35.04 -42.18 -2.11
N LYS A 210 -36.27 -42.06 -1.59
CA LYS A 210 -37.10 -43.21 -1.21
C LYS A 210 -37.32 -44.04 -2.47
N GLN A 211 -36.44 -45.02 -2.68
CA GLN A 211 -36.59 -46.05 -3.68
C GLN A 211 -37.80 -46.87 -3.23
N LYS A 212 -38.94 -46.59 -3.85
CA LYS A 212 -40.19 -47.33 -3.66
C LYS A 212 -39.93 -48.75 -4.15
N THR A 213 -39.52 -49.65 -3.26
CA THR A 213 -39.59 -51.09 -3.48
C THR A 213 -41.07 -51.41 -3.70
N ARG A 214 -41.45 -51.66 -4.95
CA ARG A 214 -42.74 -52.25 -5.27
C ARG A 214 -42.66 -53.71 -4.86
N ASP A 215 -43.29 -54.03 -3.74
CA ASP A 215 -43.67 -55.40 -3.39
C ASP A 215 -44.53 -55.96 -4.55
N ALA A 216 -43.97 -56.91 -5.28
CA ALA A 216 -44.74 -57.79 -6.14
C ALA A 216 -45.13 -59.01 -5.30
N THR A 217 -46.32 -58.93 -4.67
CA THR A 217 -47.00 -60.11 -4.14
C THR A 217 -48.33 -60.32 -4.87
N ARG A 218 -48.48 -61.53 -5.42
CA ARG A 218 -49.72 -62.22 -5.87
C ARG A 218 -50.45 -61.72 -7.12
N LYS A 219 -50.48 -62.52 -8.18
CA LYS A 219 -51.31 -63.74 -8.30
C LYS A 219 -50.66 -64.74 -9.24
#